data_AF-A0A1F5CS03-F1
#
_entry.id   AF-A0A1F5CS03-F1
#
_cell.length_a   1.000
_cell.length_b   1.000
_cell.length_c   1.000
_cell.angle_alpha   90.00
_cell.angle_beta   90.00
_cell.angle_gamma   90.00
#
_symmetry.space_group_name_H-M   'P 1'
#
loop_
_entity.id
_entity.type
_entity.pdbx_description
1 polymer ?
#
loop_
_entity_poly.entity_id
_entity_poly.type
_entity_poly.pdbx_seq_one_letter_code
_entity_poly.pdbx_strand_id
1 'polypeptide(L)'
;MSEEDSSSLKQTIVGKAREGAFNNNPLLSAVHSVTCRGCGHRQRAVFLEFLRSGEFELGKVEQVEALDTQGPTGFVEIQKVTPVVLMFACERCGRRIEAQPVSAEYLNMIISRPRAAGTMIA
;
A
#
# COMPACT_ATOMS: atom_id res chain seq x y z
N MET A 1 12.20 -10.24 -9.98
CA MET A 1 11.02 -9.63 -10.64
C MET A 1 11.55 -8.87 -11.82
N SER A 2 11.16 -9.23 -13.04
CA SER A 2 11.55 -8.48 -14.24
C SER A 2 10.82 -7.12 -14.22
N GLU A 3 11.29 -6.13 -14.99
CA GLU A 3 10.63 -4.82 -15.10
C GLU A 3 9.21 -4.94 -15.68
N GLU A 4 8.98 -5.95 -16.51
CA GLU A 4 7.69 -6.26 -17.14
C GLU A 4 6.65 -6.77 -16.13
N ASP A 5 7.06 -7.62 -15.18
CA ASP A 5 6.20 -8.14 -14.12
C ASP A 5 5.69 -7.02 -13.20
N SER A 6 6.57 -6.06 -12.89
CA SER A 6 6.26 -4.90 -12.04
C SER A 6 5.24 -3.97 -12.70
N SER A 7 5.36 -3.75 -14.01
CA SER A 7 4.43 -2.93 -14.78
C SER A 7 3.02 -3.55 -14.83
N SER A 8 2.93 -4.85 -15.08
CA SER A 8 1.67 -5.60 -15.10
C SER A 8 0.97 -5.60 -13.73
N LEU A 9 1.74 -5.79 -12.65
CA LEU A 9 1.21 -5.74 -11.29
C LEU A 9 0.71 -4.34 -10.91
N LYS A 10 1.47 -3.29 -11.24
CA LYS A 10 1.04 -1.91 -11.01
C LYS A 10 -0.28 -1.61 -11.72
N GLN A 11 -0.42 -1.99 -12.99
CA GLN A 11 -1.66 -1.79 -13.74
C GLN A 11 -2.83 -2.54 -13.11
N THR A 12 -2.61 -3.76 -12.63
CA THR A 12 -3.63 -4.55 -11.92
C THR A 12 -4.09 -3.85 -10.64
N ILE A 13 -3.14 -3.35 -9.83
CA ILE A 13 -3.44 -2.60 -8.61
C ILE A 13 -4.25 -1.34 -8.93
N VAL A 14 -3.85 -0.56 -9.95
CA VAL A 14 -4.57 0.65 -10.36
C VAL A 14 -6.00 0.31 -10.80
N GLY A 15 -6.17 -0.73 -11.63
CA GLY A 15 -7.49 -1.20 -12.07
C GLY A 15 -8.38 -1.55 -10.88
N LYS A 16 -7.87 -2.36 -9.95
CA LYS A 16 -8.61 -2.78 -8.76
C LYS A 16 -8.90 -1.64 -7.78
N ALA A 17 -7.99 -0.66 -7.67
CA ALA A 17 -8.22 0.54 -6.87
C ALA A 17 -9.37 1.40 -7.44
N ARG A 18 -9.48 1.50 -8.76
CA ARG A 18 -10.57 2.20 -9.46
C ARG A 18 -11.89 1.45 -9.36
N GLU A 19 -11.87 0.12 -9.40
CA GLU A 19 -13.04 -0.74 -9.14
C GLU A 19 -13.50 -0.72 -7.68
N GLY A 20 -12.73 -0.10 -6.77
CA GLY A 20 -13.07 0.04 -5.37
C GLY A 20 -12.72 -1.16 -4.48
N ALA A 21 -11.84 -2.05 -4.94
CA ALA A 21 -11.41 -3.24 -4.18
C ALA A 21 -10.80 -2.90 -2.80
N PHE A 22 -10.27 -1.69 -2.65
CA PHE A 22 -9.58 -1.23 -1.44
C PHE A 22 -10.40 -0.23 -0.60
N ASN A 23 -11.65 0.07 -0.95
CA ASN A 23 -12.42 1.14 -0.29
C ASN A 23 -12.66 0.87 1.20
N ASN A 24 -12.79 -0.40 1.58
CA ASN A 24 -13.00 -0.82 2.96
C ASN A 24 -11.70 -1.04 3.73
N ASN A 25 -10.54 -0.70 3.16
CA ASN A 25 -9.26 -0.84 3.82
C ASN A 25 -8.86 0.46 4.52
N PRO A 26 -8.95 0.56 5.86
CA PRO A 26 -8.64 1.79 6.59
C PRO A 26 -7.16 2.19 6.49
N LEU A 27 -6.24 1.29 6.13
CA LEU A 27 -4.84 1.65 5.87
C LEU A 27 -4.66 2.44 4.57
N LEU A 28 -5.67 2.44 3.69
CA LEU A 28 -5.61 3.07 2.39
C LEU A 28 -6.67 4.17 2.23
N SER A 29 -7.89 3.92 2.70
CA SER A 29 -9.04 4.81 2.50
C SER A 29 -9.21 5.86 3.57
N ALA A 30 -8.55 5.72 4.74
CA ALA A 30 -8.59 6.75 5.78
C ALA A 30 -7.65 7.92 5.45
N VAL A 31 -7.86 9.03 6.15
CA VAL A 31 -6.96 10.18 6.05
C VAL A 31 -5.77 10.00 6.98
N HIS A 32 -4.57 10.01 6.41
CA HIS A 32 -3.32 9.87 7.14
C HIS A 32 -2.59 11.22 7.23
N SER A 33 -1.92 11.46 8.37
CA SER A 33 -1.06 12.63 8.55
C SER A 33 0.38 12.24 8.20
N VAL A 34 0.96 12.88 7.19
CA VAL A 34 2.36 12.68 6.80
C VAL A 34 3.17 13.94 7.11
N THR A 35 4.33 13.75 7.74
CA THR A 35 5.19 14.86 8.16
C THR A 35 6.33 15.06 7.18
N CYS A 36 6.48 16.26 6.64
CA CYS A 36 7.61 16.64 5.81
C CYS A 36 8.91 16.66 6.63
N ARG A 37 9.89 15.82 6.28
CA ARG A 37 11.22 15.80 6.94
C ARG A 37 12.03 17.08 6.72
N GLY A 38 11.67 17.89 5.72
CA GLY A 38 12.38 19.14 5.40
C GLY A 38 11.95 20.33 6.25
N CYS A 39 10.65 20.55 6.42
CA CYS A 39 10.12 21.74 7.12
C CYS A 39 9.24 21.42 8.33
N GLY A 40 9.03 20.13 8.66
CA GLY A 40 8.20 19.67 9.76
C GLY A 40 6.68 19.85 9.54
N HIS A 41 6.26 20.37 8.39
CA HIS A 41 4.84 20.55 8.08
C HIS A 41 4.13 19.19 7.99
N ARG A 42 2.96 19.09 8.64
CA ARG A 42 2.07 17.94 8.57
C ARG A 42 0.99 18.19 7.54
N GLN A 43 0.89 17.28 6.57
CA GLN A 43 -0.15 17.32 5.54
C GLN A 43 -0.99 16.04 5.57
N ARG A 44 -2.21 16.16 5.05
CA ARG A 44 -3.17 15.07 5.02
C ARG A 44 -3.06 14.35 3.67
N ALA A 45 -3.08 13.02 3.69
CA ALA A 45 -3.03 12.21 2.48
C ALA A 45 -3.99 11.02 2.62
N VAL A 46 -4.72 10.70 1.54
CA VAL A 46 -5.48 9.46 1.42
C VAL A 46 -4.74 8.57 0.43
N PHE A 47 -4.09 7.52 0.94
CA PHE A 47 -3.19 6.70 0.12
C PHE A 47 -3.91 6.02 -1.06
N LEU A 48 -5.20 5.71 -0.90
CA LEU A 48 -6.02 5.16 -1.97
C LEU A 48 -6.15 6.08 -3.19
N GLU A 49 -6.08 7.40 -3.03
CA GLU A 49 -6.15 8.35 -4.15
C GLU A 49 -4.94 8.18 -5.08
N PHE A 50 -3.75 8.02 -4.51
CA PHE A 50 -2.51 7.76 -5.26
C PHE A 50 -2.55 6.41 -5.98
N LEU A 51 -3.14 5.38 -5.36
CA LEU A 51 -3.32 4.07 -6.02
C LEU A 51 -4.27 4.18 -7.22
N ARG A 52 -5.32 5.00 -7.13
CA ARG A 52 -6.29 5.21 -8.23
C ARG A 52 -5.71 6.05 -9.37
N SER A 53 -4.94 7.09 -9.04
CA SER A 53 -4.26 7.92 -10.04
C SER A 53 -3.08 7.19 -10.70
N GLY A 54 -2.49 6.22 -10.00
CA GLY A 54 -1.28 5.51 -10.45
C GLY A 54 0.01 6.25 -10.08
N GLU A 55 -0.08 7.25 -9.21
CA GLU A 55 1.02 8.07 -8.69
C GLU A 55 1.76 7.33 -7.56
N PHE A 56 2.24 6.13 -7.87
CA PHE A 56 3.08 5.32 -7.00
C PHE A 56 4.08 4.50 -7.80
N GLU A 57 5.12 4.02 -7.14
CA GLU A 57 6.10 3.09 -7.71
C GLU A 57 6.14 1.82 -6.87
N LEU A 58 6.48 0.71 -7.51
CA LEU A 58 6.82 -0.51 -6.80
C LEU A 58 8.32 -0.45 -6.52
N GLY A 59 8.69 -0.41 -5.25
CA GLY A 59 10.07 -0.36 -4.82
C GLY A 59 10.81 -1.67 -5.09
N LYS A 60 12.05 -1.75 -4.60
CA LYS A 60 12.83 -2.99 -4.67
C LYS A 60 12.31 -3.99 -3.65
N VAL A 61 12.45 -5.27 -3.95
CA VAL A 61 12.13 -6.33 -2.99
C VAL A 61 13.05 -6.19 -1.78
N GLU A 62 12.45 -6.04 -0.61
CA GLU A 62 13.12 -5.96 0.67
C GLU A 62 12.84 -7.23 1.48
N GLN A 63 13.80 -7.64 2.31
CA GLN A 63 13.60 -8.69 3.30
C GLN A 63 13.23 -8.03 4.62
N VAL A 64 12.04 -8.34 5.12
CA VAL A 64 11.55 -7.83 6.40
C VAL A 64 11.33 -9.00 7.36
N GLU A 65 11.71 -8.79 8.61
CA GLU A 65 11.44 -9.73 9.69
C GLU A 65 9.97 -9.57 10.12
N ALA A 66 9.17 -10.60 9.87
CA ALA A 66 7.81 -10.70 10.35
C ALA A 66 7.80 -11.55 11.62
N LEU A 67 7.29 -10.98 12.72
CA LEU A 67 7.07 -11.75 13.94
C LEU A 67 5.76 -12.54 13.79
N ASP A 68 5.87 -13.86 13.65
CA ASP A 68 4.69 -14.72 13.74
C ASP A 68 4.34 -14.96 15.21
N THR A 69 3.16 -14.50 15.61
CA THR A 69 2.63 -14.62 16.98
C THR A 69 1.69 -15.81 17.14
N GLN A 70 1.50 -16.64 16.11
CA GLN A 70 0.56 -17.76 16.14
C GLN A 70 1.09 -19.02 16.87
N GLY A 71 2.33 -19.02 17.36
CA GLY A 71 2.94 -20.10 18.13
C GLY A 71 3.40 -19.70 19.55
N PRO A 72 3.58 -20.67 20.48
CA PRO A 72 4.04 -20.41 21.85
C PRO A 72 5.48 -19.87 21.93
N THR A 73 6.25 -20.03 20.86
CA THR A 73 7.53 -19.39 20.60
C THR A 73 7.37 -18.51 19.38
N GLY A 74 7.54 -17.20 19.52
CA GLY A 74 7.54 -16.28 18.38
C GLY A 74 8.68 -16.64 17.44
N PHE A 75 8.36 -17.17 16.26
CA PHE A 75 9.34 -17.39 15.22
C PHE A 75 9.43 -16.13 14.37
N VAL A 76 10.66 -15.68 14.11
CA VAL A 76 10.92 -14.59 13.16
C VAL A 76 10.97 -15.22 11.77
N GLU A 77 9.98 -14.92 10.94
CA GLU A 77 9.95 -15.33 9.54
C GLU A 77 10.47 -14.19 8.66
N ILE A 78 11.43 -14.48 7.79
CA ILE A 78 11.93 -13.49 6.83
C ILE A 78 10.97 -13.48 5.63
N GLN A 79 10.21 -12.40 5.48
CA GLN A 79 9.32 -12.20 4.35
C GLN A 79 9.93 -11.27 3.31
N LYS A 80 9.75 -11.63 2.04
CA LYS A 80 10.10 -10.75 0.91
C LYS A 80 8.91 -9.88 0.62
N VAL A 81 9.09 -8.57 0.70
CA VAL A 81 8.02 -7.58 0.45
C VAL A 81 8.48 -6.57 -0.58
N THR A 82 7.54 -6.14 -1.42
CA THR A 82 7.77 -5.09 -2.41
C THR A 82 7.02 -3.84 -1.96
N PRO A 83 7.70 -2.79 -1.46
CA PRO A 83 7.03 -1.63 -0.91
C PRO A 83 6.34 -0.82 -2.01
N VAL A 84 5.13 -0.34 -1.73
CA VAL A 84 4.42 0.60 -2.59
C VAL A 84 4.83 2.00 -2.18
N VAL A 85 5.61 2.67 -3.04
CA VAL A 85 6.21 3.97 -2.77
C VAL A 85 5.33 5.08 -3.34
N LEU A 86 4.71 5.85 -2.45
CA LEU A 86 3.94 7.05 -2.80
C LEU A 86 4.84 8.27 -2.74
N MET A 87 4.74 9.13 -3.74
CA MET A 87 5.58 10.33 -3.83
C MET A 87 4.73 11.56 -4.12
N PHE A 88 4.80 12.54 -3.23
CA PHE A 88 4.07 13.80 -3.38
C PHE A 88 4.88 14.98 -2.84
N ALA A 89 4.58 16.18 -3.31
CA ALA A 89 5.26 17.39 -2.87
C ALA A 89 4.71 17.89 -1.53
N CYS A 90 5.57 18.45 -0.71
CA CYS A 90 5.15 19.18 0.48
C CYS A 90 4.42 20.47 0.08
N GLU A 91 3.20 20.66 0.57
CA GLU A 91 2.38 21.86 0.28
C GLU A 91 3.07 23.17 0.73
N ARG A 92 3.98 23.09 1.71
CA ARG A 92 4.66 24.26 2.27
C ARG A 92 5.99 24.59 1.59
N CYS A 93 6.84 23.60 1.37
CA CYS A 93 8.22 23.83 0.91
C CYS A 93 8.57 23.14 -0.41
N GLY A 94 7.62 22.47 -1.06
CA GLY A 94 7.81 21.78 -2.34
C GLY A 94 8.70 20.54 -2.28
N ARG A 95 9.35 20.23 -1.15
CA ARG A 95 10.20 19.06 -1.01
C ARG A 95 9.38 17.78 -1.19
N ARG A 96 9.93 16.82 -1.91
CA ARG A 96 9.35 15.48 -2.09
C ARG A 96 9.21 14.76 -0.75
N ILE A 97 8.04 14.20 -0.52
CA ILE A 97 7.72 13.32 0.60
C ILE A 97 7.52 11.93 0.03
N GLU A 98 8.14 10.96 0.69
CA GLU A 98 8.00 9.54 0.38
C GLU A 98 7.21 8.87 1.50
N ALA A 99 6.21 8.07 1.14
CA ALA A 99 5.46 7.24 2.06
C ALA A 99 5.36 5.80 1.51
N GLN A 100 5.50 4.81 2.40
CA GLN A 100 5.44 3.39 2.06
C GLN A 100 4.37 2.71 2.92
N PRO A 101 3.07 2.93 2.63
CA PRO A 101 2.01 2.52 3.54
C PRO A 101 1.73 1.01 3.53
N VAL A 102 2.01 0.33 2.42
CA VAL A 102 1.72 -1.09 2.21
C VAL A 102 2.73 -1.72 1.25
N SER A 103 2.71 -3.05 1.16
CA SER A 103 3.43 -3.81 0.15
C SER A 103 2.52 -4.25 -1.01
N ALA A 104 3.11 -4.58 -2.15
CA ALA A 104 2.41 -5.10 -3.31
C ALA A 104 1.76 -6.46 -3.01
N GLU A 105 2.41 -7.29 -2.20
CA GLU A 105 1.92 -8.60 -1.76
C GLU A 105 0.66 -8.46 -0.91
N TYR A 106 0.62 -7.46 -0.02
CA TYR A 106 -0.57 -7.16 0.77
C TYR A 106 -1.75 -6.73 -0.12
N LEU A 107 -1.51 -5.86 -1.10
CA LEU A 107 -2.54 -5.45 -2.06
C LEU A 107 -3.02 -6.64 -2.90
N ASN A 108 -2.10 -7.49 -3.35
CA ASN A 108 -2.43 -8.68 -4.12
C ASN A 108 -3.24 -9.70 -3.30
N MET A 109 -2.95 -9.84 -2.00
CA MET A 109 -3.76 -10.65 -1.09
C MET A 109 -5.21 -10.13 -1.03
N ILE A 110 -5.42 -8.82 -0.96
CA ILE A 110 -6.77 -8.25 -0.95
C ILE A 110 -7.48 -8.51 -2.28
N ILE A 111 -6.79 -8.32 -3.42
CA ILE A 111 -7.34 -8.57 -4.76
C ILE A 111 -7.75 -10.03 -4.92
N SER A 112 -6.94 -10.95 -4.38
CA SER A 112 -7.12 -12.40 -4.52
C SER A 112 -8.15 -12.98 -3.54
N ARG A 113 -8.60 -12.21 -2.54
CA ARG A 113 -9.64 -12.67 -1.62
C ARG A 113 -10.95 -12.86 -2.39
N PRO A 114 -11.57 -14.06 -2.35
CA PRO A 114 -12.90 -14.24 -2.92
C PRO A 114 -13.84 -13.26 -2.22
N ARG A 115 -14.60 -12.47 -3.01
CA ARG A 115 -15.65 -11.63 -2.48
C ARG A 115 -16.61 -12.56 -1.73
N ALA A 116 -16.72 -12.39 -0.40
CA ALA A 116 -17.75 -13.08 0.35
C ALA A 116 -19.07 -12.77 -0.35
N ALA A 117 -19.70 -13.80 -0.94
CA ALA A 117 -21.02 -13.69 -1.51
C ALA A 117 -21.90 -13.06 -0.43
N GLY A 118 -22.55 -11.95 -0.77
CA GLY A 118 -23.33 -11.18 0.18
C GLY A 118 -24.27 -12.11 0.93
N THR A 119 -24.16 -12.12 2.26
CA THR A 119 -25.13 -12.75 3.12
C THR A 119 -26.47 -12.05 2.83
N MET A 120 -27.32 -12.67 2.03
CA MET A 120 -28.74 -12.33 1.98
C MET A 120 -29.29 -12.65 3.37
N ILE A 121 -29.52 -11.62 4.18
CA ILE A 121 -30.38 -11.75 5.34
C ILE A 121 -31.79 -11.53 4.78
N ALA A 122 -32.53 -12.63 4.68
CA ALA A 122 -33.95 -12.67 4.37
C ALA A 122 -34.80 -12.11 5.52
#